data_AF-A0A109UVN2-F1
#
_entry.id   AF-A0A109UVN2-F1
#
_cell.length_a   1.000
_cell.length_b   1.000
_cell.length_c   1.000
_cell.angle_alpha   90.00
_cell.angle_beta   90.00
_cell.angle_gamma   90.00
#
_symmetry.space_group_name_H-M   'P 1'
#
loop_
_entity.id
_entity.type
_entity.pdbx_description
1 polymer ?
#
loop_
_entity_poly.entity_id
_entity_poly.type
_entity_poly.pdbx_seq_one_letter_code
_entity_poly.pdbx_strand_id
1 'polypeptide(L)'
;MSFENTKQTIFTGTELDYEEIVDIPDGYEKAELKDFEDGTLITGRPEMASVSSFTFDDDGEEKTVNRFKLYIFQDADQLYVEINVNLKNDGDIHKNVRKGSVLFDFLTSILELENAGSVGRSNILRNVDLSEYREFVNRLSEMTIQVKERSGTYTFYSFIVRDVKV
;
A
#
# COMPACT_ATOMS: atom_id res chain seq x y z
N MET A 1 -25.46 -0.44 11.77
CA MET A 1 -25.76 -1.84 11.45
C MET A 1 -24.53 -2.39 10.76
N SER A 2 -23.76 -3.22 11.46
CA SER A 2 -22.59 -3.90 10.91
C SER A 2 -23.08 -5.10 10.11
N PHE A 3 -22.66 -5.20 8.85
CA PHE A 3 -22.83 -6.42 8.07
C PHE A 3 -21.74 -7.42 8.51
N GLU A 4 -22.08 -8.31 9.44
CA GLU A 4 -21.24 -9.49 9.70
C GLU A 4 -21.32 -10.41 8.48
N ASN A 5 -20.23 -10.47 7.71
CA ASN A 5 -20.12 -11.29 6.51
C ASN A 5 -19.85 -12.76 6.92
N THR A 6 -20.86 -13.43 7.46
CA THR A 6 -20.80 -14.85 7.83
C THR A 6 -21.33 -15.72 6.70
N LYS A 7 -20.55 -15.89 5.62
CA LYS A 7 -20.77 -16.98 4.67
C LYS A 7 -20.16 -18.27 5.22
N GLN A 8 -20.91 -18.99 6.04
CA GLN A 8 -20.54 -20.35 6.45
C GLN A 8 -20.54 -21.30 5.24
N THR A 9 -19.41 -21.99 5.02
CA THR A 9 -19.31 -23.11 4.09
C THR A 9 -19.94 -24.37 4.73
N ILE A 10 -20.63 -25.19 3.93
CA ILE A 10 -21.16 -26.49 4.37
C ILE A 10 -20.07 -27.59 4.48
N PHE A 11 -18.83 -27.27 4.10
CA PHE A 11 -17.70 -28.19 4.13
C PHE A 11 -16.86 -27.97 5.38
N THR A 12 -16.97 -28.88 6.35
CA THR A 12 -16.34 -28.78 7.69
C THR A 12 -14.81 -28.94 7.72
N GLY A 13 -14.18 -29.14 6.57
CA GLY A 13 -12.72 -29.22 6.42
C GLY A 13 -12.15 -28.11 5.53
N THR A 14 -12.97 -27.13 5.12
CA THR A 14 -12.53 -26.03 4.28
C THR A 14 -12.37 -24.79 5.13
N GLU A 15 -11.12 -24.41 5.38
CA GLU A 15 -10.79 -23.08 5.89
C GLU A 15 -10.80 -22.12 4.68
N LEU A 16 -11.68 -21.13 4.73
CA LEU A 16 -11.67 -20.03 3.77
C LEU A 16 -10.77 -18.95 4.34
N ASP A 17 -9.58 -18.81 3.75
CA ASP A 17 -8.71 -17.66 4.01
C ASP A 17 -9.30 -16.46 3.25
N TYR A 18 -9.81 -15.49 3.99
CA TYR A 18 -10.37 -14.29 3.40
C TYR A 18 -9.24 -13.26 3.31
N GLU A 19 -8.50 -13.24 2.20
CA GLU A 19 -7.79 -12.02 1.83
C GLU A 19 -8.84 -10.91 1.66
N GLU A 20 -8.61 -9.75 2.27
CA GLU A 20 -9.41 -8.57 1.99
C GLU A 20 -9.10 -8.14 0.54
N ILE A 21 -9.92 -8.64 -0.38
CA ILE A 21 -9.82 -8.33 -1.80
C ILE A 21 -10.46 -6.97 -2.00
N VAL A 22 -9.65 -5.96 -2.30
CA VAL A 22 -10.14 -4.70 -2.87
C VAL A 22 -10.85 -5.03 -4.18
N ASP A 23 -12.13 -4.69 -4.26
CA ASP A 23 -12.97 -5.01 -5.42
C ASP A 23 -12.62 -4.06 -6.57
N ILE A 24 -11.86 -4.56 -7.55
CA ILE A 24 -11.47 -3.78 -8.73
C ILE A 24 -12.67 -3.78 -9.69
N PRO A 25 -13.24 -2.60 -10.04
CA PRO A 25 -14.39 -2.57 -10.93
C PRO A 25 -14.04 -3.12 -12.32
N ASP A 26 -15.01 -3.83 -12.93
CA ASP A 26 -14.87 -4.38 -14.27
C ASP A 26 -14.49 -3.29 -15.29
N GLY A 27 -13.54 -3.62 -16.16
CA GLY A 27 -13.06 -2.73 -17.22
C GLY A 27 -11.91 -1.81 -16.82
N TYR A 28 -11.48 -1.83 -15.55
CA TYR A 28 -10.30 -1.06 -15.15
C TYR A 28 -9.01 -1.72 -15.63
N GLU A 29 -8.13 -0.94 -16.26
CA GLU A 29 -6.79 -1.36 -16.65
C GLU A 29 -5.82 -1.19 -15.47
N LYS A 30 -4.88 -2.14 -15.34
CA LYS A 30 -3.84 -2.09 -14.31
C LYS A 30 -2.63 -1.29 -14.82
N ALA A 31 -2.13 -0.39 -13.98
CA ALA A 31 -0.78 0.15 -14.09
C ALA A 31 0.00 -0.04 -12.78
N GLU A 32 1.33 0.02 -12.88
CA GLU A 32 2.27 -0.01 -11.77
C GLU A 32 3.15 1.24 -11.80
N LEU A 33 3.80 1.60 -10.69
CA LEU A 33 4.64 2.82 -10.63
C LEU A 33 5.73 2.88 -11.70
N LYS A 34 6.25 1.72 -12.13
CA LYS A 34 7.30 1.60 -13.15
C LYS A 34 6.83 2.00 -14.55
N ASP A 35 5.52 2.05 -14.77
CA ASP A 35 4.91 2.40 -16.05
C ASP A 35 4.84 3.92 -16.25
N PHE A 36 5.25 4.69 -15.23
CA PHE A 36 5.26 6.15 -15.22
C PHE A 36 6.69 6.69 -15.07
N GLU A 37 6.93 7.90 -15.59
CA GLU A 37 8.21 8.59 -15.46
C GLU A 37 8.46 9.09 -14.03
N ASP A 38 9.73 9.29 -13.66
CA ASP A 38 10.07 9.92 -12.38
C ASP A 38 9.43 11.31 -12.25
N GLY A 39 8.79 11.56 -11.11
CA GLY A 39 8.15 12.82 -10.82
C GLY A 39 6.73 12.97 -11.34
N THR A 40 6.20 12.00 -12.10
CA THR A 40 4.78 11.97 -12.51
C THR A 40 3.85 12.09 -11.31
N LEU A 41 2.82 12.92 -11.42
CA LEU A 41 1.75 13.04 -10.43
C LEU A 41 0.57 12.17 -10.85
N ILE A 42 0.10 11.34 -9.94
CA ILE A 42 -1.05 10.46 -10.13
C ILE A 42 -2.07 10.83 -9.07
N THR A 43 -3.28 11.17 -9.50
CA THR A 43 -4.37 11.60 -8.63
C THR A 43 -5.56 10.70 -8.84
N GLY A 44 -6.15 10.21 -7.75
CA GLY A 44 -7.34 9.36 -7.80
C GLY A 44 -7.85 9.00 -6.42
N ARG A 45 -8.92 8.21 -6.37
CA ARG A 45 -9.47 7.66 -5.13
C ARG A 45 -8.51 6.59 -4.58
N PRO A 46 -7.98 6.74 -3.36
CA PRO A 46 -7.08 5.73 -2.81
C PRO A 46 -7.84 4.60 -2.12
N GLU A 47 -7.23 3.42 -2.10
CA GLU A 47 -7.69 2.30 -1.27
C GLU A 47 -6.49 1.47 -0.82
N MET A 48 -6.38 1.23 0.48
CA MET A 48 -5.30 0.45 1.09
C MET A 48 -5.89 -0.86 1.63
N ALA A 49 -5.36 -1.97 1.12
CA ALA A 49 -5.73 -3.30 1.57
C ALA A 49 -5.06 -3.66 2.90
N SER A 50 -5.59 -4.68 3.57
CA SER A 50 -4.92 -5.31 4.71
C SER A 50 -3.57 -5.93 4.35
N VAL A 51 -2.73 -6.09 5.38
CA VAL A 51 -1.47 -6.83 5.23
C VAL A 51 -1.79 -8.30 4.92
N SER A 52 -1.18 -8.81 3.86
CA SER A 52 -1.28 -10.19 3.41
C SER A 52 0.10 -10.83 3.39
N SER A 53 0.12 -12.14 3.60
CA SER A 53 1.32 -12.97 3.56
C SER A 53 1.12 -14.05 2.50
N PHE A 54 2.07 -14.19 1.59
CA PHE A 54 2.05 -15.27 0.61
C PHE A 54 3.40 -15.95 0.56
N THR A 55 3.35 -17.25 0.31
CA THR A 55 4.52 -18.12 0.31
C THR A 55 4.72 -18.68 -1.08
N PHE A 56 5.96 -18.65 -1.57
CA PHE A 56 6.33 -19.20 -2.87
C PHE A 56 7.69 -19.89 -2.80
N ASP A 57 7.92 -20.81 -3.73
CA ASP A 57 9.20 -21.49 -3.91
C ASP A 57 10.11 -20.60 -4.78
N ASP A 58 11.28 -20.24 -4.25
CA ASP A 58 12.32 -19.50 -4.94
C ASP A 58 13.63 -20.30 -4.90
N ASP A 59 13.99 -20.92 -6.03
CA ASP A 59 15.15 -21.82 -6.17
C ASP A 59 15.19 -23.00 -5.18
N GLY A 60 14.04 -23.57 -4.83
CA GLY A 60 13.91 -24.72 -3.93
C GLY A 60 13.85 -24.34 -2.45
N GLU A 61 13.88 -23.04 -2.13
CA GLU A 61 13.64 -22.50 -0.79
C GLU A 61 12.27 -21.82 -0.71
N GLU A 62 11.50 -22.21 0.31
CA GLU A 62 10.22 -21.58 0.61
C GLU A 62 10.45 -20.16 1.16
N LYS A 63 9.97 -19.14 0.43
CA LYS A 63 10.03 -17.74 0.83
C LYS A 63 8.64 -17.20 1.10
N THR A 64 8.47 -16.62 2.29
CA THR A 64 7.27 -15.88 2.67
C THR A 64 7.51 -14.38 2.50
N VAL A 65 6.61 -13.72 1.77
CA VAL A 65 6.61 -12.27 1.62
C VAL A 65 5.35 -11.70 2.27
N ASN A 66 5.57 -10.71 3.14
CA ASN A 66 4.51 -9.92 3.73
C ASN A 66 4.39 -8.61 2.94
N ARG A 67 3.17 -8.19 2.60
CA ARG A 67 2.95 -6.91 1.91
C ARG A 67 1.56 -6.36 2.21
N PHE A 68 1.38 -5.07 1.98
CA PHE A 68 0.06 -4.53 1.68
C PHE A 68 0.05 -3.95 0.26
N LYS A 69 -1.15 -3.74 -0.26
CA LYS A 69 -1.37 -3.05 -1.54
C LYS A 69 -2.05 -1.72 -1.31
N LEU A 70 -1.54 -0.69 -1.96
CA LEU A 70 -2.21 0.60 -2.13
C LEU A 70 -2.66 0.71 -3.58
N TYR A 71 -3.91 1.08 -3.77
CA TYR A 71 -4.53 1.32 -5.06
C TYR A 71 -4.85 2.81 -5.19
N ILE A 72 -4.59 3.39 -6.37
CA ILE A 72 -5.11 4.71 -6.74
C ILE A 72 -5.99 4.54 -7.97
N PHE A 73 -7.30 4.72 -7.82
CA PHE A 73 -8.29 4.58 -8.88
C PHE A 73 -8.50 5.91 -9.61
N GLN A 74 -8.31 5.91 -10.93
CA GLN A 74 -8.59 7.02 -11.83
C GLN A 74 -9.87 6.69 -12.61
N ASP A 75 -11.02 6.96 -11.98
CA ASP A 75 -12.32 6.49 -12.47
C ASP A 75 -12.69 7.03 -13.86
N ALA A 76 -12.21 8.24 -14.21
CA ALA A 76 -12.44 8.84 -15.52
C ALA A 76 -11.75 8.08 -16.67
N ASP A 77 -10.59 7.50 -16.38
CA ASP A 77 -9.75 6.80 -17.36
C ASP A 77 -9.89 5.27 -17.26
N GLN A 78 -10.75 4.78 -16.34
CA GLN A 78 -10.86 3.36 -16.01
C GLN A 78 -9.47 2.72 -15.79
N LEU A 79 -8.64 3.40 -15.01
CA LEU A 79 -7.28 2.95 -14.69
C LEU A 79 -7.14 2.82 -13.19
N TYR A 80 -6.43 1.80 -12.73
CA TYR A 80 -5.98 1.71 -11.34
C TYR A 80 -4.48 1.49 -11.28
N VAL A 81 -3.83 2.23 -10.38
CA VAL A 81 -2.40 2.07 -10.10
C VAL A 81 -2.25 1.19 -8.87
N GLU A 82 -1.69 0.00 -9.03
CA GLU A 82 -1.38 -0.92 -7.93
C GLU A 82 0.05 -0.70 -7.44
N ILE A 83 0.18 -0.47 -6.13
CA ILE A 83 1.46 -0.28 -5.47
C ILE A 83 1.63 -1.35 -4.40
N ASN A 84 2.60 -2.25 -4.63
CA ASN A 84 2.96 -3.29 -3.68
C ASN A 84 4.00 -2.76 -2.69
N VAL A 85 3.68 -2.77 -1.40
CA VAL A 85 4.60 -2.36 -0.33
C VAL A 85 5.03 -3.58 0.47
N ASN A 86 6.25 -4.06 0.20
CA ASN A 86 6.82 -5.21 0.90
C ASN A 86 7.22 -4.86 2.33
N LEU A 87 6.88 -5.75 3.24
CA LEU A 87 7.05 -5.62 4.68
C LEU A 87 8.00 -6.69 5.21
N LYS A 88 8.69 -6.37 6.30
CA LYS A 88 9.62 -7.30 6.96
C LYS A 88 8.92 -8.34 7.83
N ASN A 89 7.76 -7.97 8.38
CA ASN A 89 6.98 -8.79 9.29
C ASN A 89 5.55 -8.84 8.78
N ASP A 90 4.81 -9.82 9.26
CA ASP A 90 3.36 -9.90 9.16
C ASP A 90 2.67 -8.93 10.13
N GLY A 91 1.37 -8.71 9.91
CA GLY A 91 0.52 -7.85 10.73
C GLY A 91 0.78 -6.35 10.55
N ASP A 92 -0.03 -5.53 11.22
CA ASP A 92 -0.05 -4.07 11.03
C ASP A 92 1.06 -3.34 11.82
N ILE A 93 1.69 -3.99 12.82
CA ILE A 93 2.64 -3.33 13.73
C ILE A 93 4.08 -3.47 13.24
N HIS A 94 4.67 -2.36 12.80
CA HIS A 94 6.05 -2.32 12.33
C HIS A 94 6.97 -1.48 13.20
N LYS A 95 8.11 -2.06 13.56
CA LYS A 95 9.17 -1.38 14.31
C LYS A 95 10.34 -1.07 13.40
N ASN A 96 11.01 0.06 13.66
CA ASN A 96 12.28 0.42 13.04
C ASN A 96 12.21 0.49 11.51
N VAL A 97 11.16 1.10 10.96
CA VAL A 97 11.03 1.34 9.52
C VAL A 97 12.10 2.35 9.12
N ARG A 98 13.03 1.94 8.26
CA ARG A 98 14.22 2.75 7.90
C ARG A 98 14.02 3.52 6.61
N LYS A 99 14.66 4.68 6.54
CA LYS A 99 14.77 5.50 5.34
C LYS A 99 15.32 4.71 4.15
N GLY A 100 14.78 4.97 2.97
CA GLY A 100 15.15 4.29 1.73
C GLY A 100 14.27 3.07 1.38
N SER A 101 13.15 2.88 2.08
CA SER A 101 12.13 1.89 1.74
C SER A 101 10.86 2.57 1.24
N VAL A 102 10.08 1.89 0.39
CA VAL A 102 8.77 2.36 -0.08
C VAL A 102 7.84 2.67 1.11
N LEU A 103 7.84 1.80 2.12
CA LEU A 103 7.08 2.01 3.35
C LEU A 103 7.48 3.30 4.06
N PHE A 104 8.78 3.58 4.20
CA PHE A 104 9.22 4.82 4.83
C PHE A 104 8.76 6.04 4.04
N ASP A 105 8.96 6.05 2.73
CA ASP A 105 8.53 7.16 1.86
C ASP A 105 7.03 7.43 2.00
N PHE A 106 6.19 6.39 1.95
CA PHE A 106 4.75 6.48 2.17
C PHE A 106 4.39 7.11 3.53
N LEU A 107 4.82 6.50 4.63
CA LEU A 107 4.46 6.93 5.99
C LEU A 107 4.92 8.36 6.27
N THR A 108 6.17 8.67 5.91
CA THR A 108 6.74 9.99 6.12
C THR A 108 6.07 11.07 5.27
N SER A 109 5.63 10.73 4.05
CA SER A 109 4.92 11.69 3.22
C SER A 109 3.55 12.07 3.80
N ILE A 110 2.82 11.11 4.40
CA ILE A 110 1.56 11.40 5.10
C ILE A 110 1.80 12.26 6.35
N LEU A 111 2.80 11.91 7.16
CA LEU A 111 3.15 12.69 8.36
C LEU A 111 3.57 14.13 8.02
N GLU A 112 4.23 14.34 6.89
CA GLU A 112 4.64 15.67 6.43
C GLU A 112 3.43 16.52 5.97
N LEU A 113 2.33 15.89 5.52
CA LEU A 113 1.07 16.59 5.23
C LEU A 113 0.36 17.05 6.51
N GLU A 114 0.39 16.22 7.56
CA GLU A 114 -0.18 16.58 8.86
C GLU A 114 0.63 17.69 9.53
N ASN A 115 1.97 17.58 9.48
CA ASN A 115 2.87 18.50 10.17
C ASN A 115 4.11 18.77 9.32
N ALA A 116 4.02 19.81 8.47
CA ALA A 116 5.09 20.21 7.58
C ALA A 116 6.39 20.53 8.35
N GLY A 117 7.49 19.93 7.92
CA GLY A 117 8.81 20.05 8.53
C GLY A 117 9.08 19.06 9.67
N SER A 118 8.13 18.21 10.05
CA SER A 118 8.27 17.29 11.18
C SER A 118 9.16 16.08 10.89
N VAL A 119 9.28 15.65 9.62
CA VAL A 119 9.89 14.35 9.29
C VAL A 119 11.29 14.45 8.70
N GLY A 120 11.67 15.62 8.15
CA GLY A 120 12.90 15.81 7.38
C GLY A 120 14.24 15.46 8.06
N ARG A 121 14.24 15.26 9.39
CA ARG A 121 15.44 14.85 10.16
C ARG A 121 15.45 13.39 10.61
N SER A 122 14.35 12.66 10.44
CA SER A 122 14.29 11.26 10.88
C SER A 122 14.84 10.32 9.82
N ASN A 123 15.62 9.33 10.26
CA ASN A 123 16.07 8.21 9.42
C ASN A 123 15.34 6.90 9.76
N ILE A 124 14.48 6.93 10.78
CA ILE A 124 13.79 5.75 11.32
C ILE A 124 12.45 6.13 11.93
N LEU A 125 11.38 5.46 11.52
CA LEU A 125 10.10 5.52 12.22
C LEU A 125 10.04 4.36 13.23
N ARG A 126 9.63 4.68 14.46
CA ARG A 126 9.50 3.72 15.55
C ARG A 126 8.02 3.52 15.84
N ASN A 127 7.59 2.26 15.90
CA ASN A 127 6.23 1.86 16.25
C ASN A 127 5.17 2.46 15.31
N VAL A 128 5.12 1.95 14.10
CA VAL A 128 4.10 2.28 13.10
C VAL A 128 2.98 1.26 13.22
N ASP A 129 1.73 1.73 13.21
CA ASP A 129 0.53 0.90 13.11
C ASP A 129 -0.14 1.13 11.75
N LEU A 130 -0.06 0.15 10.84
CA LEU A 130 -0.64 0.26 9.50
C LEU A 130 -2.16 0.28 9.51
N SER A 131 -2.83 -0.15 10.57
CA SER A 131 -4.29 -0.08 10.66
C SER A 131 -4.76 1.37 10.70
N GLU A 132 -4.08 2.25 11.43
CA GLU A 132 -4.38 3.69 11.48
C GLU A 132 -4.19 4.36 10.12
N TYR A 133 -3.10 4.01 9.42
CA TYR A 133 -2.85 4.50 8.06
C TYR A 133 -3.90 3.99 7.07
N ARG A 134 -4.28 2.71 7.16
CA ARG A 134 -5.34 2.11 6.34
C ARG A 134 -6.68 2.81 6.55
N GLU A 135 -7.08 3.03 7.81
CA GLU A 135 -8.30 3.77 8.16
C GLU A 135 -8.27 5.22 7.66
N PHE A 136 -7.13 5.89 7.75
CA PHE A 136 -6.97 7.23 7.19
C PHE A 136 -7.13 7.23 5.68
N VAL A 137 -6.34 6.40 4.97
CA VAL A 137 -6.34 6.32 3.51
C VAL A 137 -7.73 5.97 2.97
N ASN A 138 -8.41 4.99 3.54
CA ASN A 138 -9.70 4.52 3.05
C ASN A 138 -10.87 5.49 3.34
N ARG A 139 -10.63 6.57 4.09
CA ARG A 139 -11.60 7.66 4.28
C ARG A 139 -11.39 8.82 3.30
N LEU A 140 -10.29 8.83 2.55
CA LEU A 140 -10.00 9.90 1.60
C LEU A 140 -10.86 9.73 0.35
N SER A 141 -11.44 10.82 -0.12
CA SER A 141 -12.07 10.88 -1.44
C SER A 141 -11.03 10.95 -2.57
N GLU A 142 -9.87 11.54 -2.30
CA GLU A 142 -8.80 11.69 -3.29
C GLU A 142 -7.41 11.72 -2.65
N MET A 143 -6.43 11.13 -3.32
CA MET A 143 -5.01 11.22 -2.98
C MET A 143 -4.21 11.51 -4.25
N THR A 144 -3.26 12.45 -4.13
CA THR A 144 -2.25 12.68 -5.16
C THR A 144 -0.91 12.14 -4.69
N ILE A 145 -0.32 11.25 -5.47
CA ILE A 145 1.04 10.73 -5.25
C ILE A 145 1.97 11.25 -6.33
N GLN A 146 3.25 11.39 -5.99
CA GLN A 146 4.33 11.61 -6.94
C GLN A 146 5.18 10.35 -7.06
N VAL A 147 5.35 9.85 -8.29
CA VAL A 147 6.25 8.75 -8.60
C VAL A 147 7.70 9.15 -8.30
N LYS A 148 8.45 8.23 -7.70
CA LYS A 148 9.87 8.40 -7.42
C LYS A 148 10.69 7.22 -7.93
N GLU A 149 11.50 7.45 -8.94
CA GLU A 149 12.54 6.52 -9.32
C GLU A 149 13.73 6.66 -8.35
N ARG A 150 14.18 5.54 -7.81
CA ARG A 150 15.31 5.46 -6.90
C ARG A 150 16.41 4.64 -7.57
N SER A 151 17.43 5.33 -8.06
CA SER A 151 18.60 4.69 -8.66
C SER A 151 19.71 4.51 -7.62
N GLY A 152 20.19 3.28 -7.47
CA GLY A 152 21.28 2.89 -6.55
C GLY A 152 22.00 1.64 -7.04
N THR A 153 22.23 0.65 -6.17
CA THR A 153 22.73 -0.68 -6.59
C THR A 153 21.71 -1.41 -7.49
N TYR A 154 20.43 -1.09 -7.34
CA TYR A 154 19.34 -1.49 -8.21
C TYR A 154 18.40 -0.30 -8.37
N THR A 155 17.67 -0.23 -9.49
CA THR A 155 16.60 0.74 -9.70
C THR A 155 15.31 0.18 -9.13
N PHE A 156 14.61 0.98 -8.32
CA PHE A 156 13.26 0.66 -7.86
C PHE A 156 12.38 1.91 -7.86
N TYR A 157 11.06 1.71 -7.89
CA TYR A 157 10.09 2.79 -7.88
C TYR A 157 9.44 2.87 -6.49
N SER A 158 9.40 4.08 -5.93
CA SER A 158 8.63 4.46 -4.75
C SER A 158 7.68 5.60 -5.09
N PHE A 159 7.00 6.13 -4.08
CA PHE A 159 6.09 7.25 -4.27
C PHE A 159 6.04 8.12 -3.01
N ILE A 160 5.62 9.37 -3.19
CA ILE A 160 5.45 10.35 -2.12
C ILE A 160 4.04 10.89 -2.21
N VAL A 161 3.27 10.80 -1.13
CA VAL A 161 1.95 11.45 -1.05
C VAL A 161 2.17 12.98 -1.02
N ARG A 162 1.52 13.69 -1.93
CA ARG A 162 1.67 15.15 -2.13
C ARG A 162 0.47 15.95 -1.69
N ASP A 163 -0.72 15.35 -1.79
CA ASP A 163 -1.96 16.00 -1.42
C ASP A 163 -3.04 14.94 -1.12
N VAL A 164 -4.02 15.32 -0.30
CA VAL A 164 -5.15 14.46 0.10
C VAL A 164 -6.43 15.28 0.26
N LYS A 165 -7.57 14.68 -0.06
CA LYS A 165 -8.90 15.24 0.20
C LYS A 165 -9.74 14.23 0.97
N VAL A 166 -10.47 14.73 1.97
CA VAL A 166 -11.44 13.97 2.76
C VAL A 166 -12.82 14.21 2.15
#